data_AF-W2F087-F1
#
_entry.id   AF-W2F087-F1
#
_cell.length_a   1.000
_cell.length_b   1.000
_cell.length_c   1.000
_cell.angle_alpha   90.00
_cell.angle_beta   90.00
_cell.angle_gamma   90.00
#
_symmetry.space_group_name_H-M   'P 1'
#
loop_
_entity.id
_entity.type
_entity.pdbx_description
1 polymer ?
#
loop_
_entity_poly.entity_id
_entity_poly.type
_entity_poly.pdbx_seq_one_letter_code
_entity_poly.pdbx_strand_id
1 'polypeptide(L)'
;MTLNQWRNDDPAHAVEISVRNDTATPVRFVDVQLVTDSLKTLPPERVDSTLGRTPRTDLRIPYGAARCDPVKIPPVKPATVVAHVQVGNGPVRLARFPVPHPDPTLAMLVANECGAYILRQSVDVTFEDAWAHVGKTLHGTLLVSRKGGEDSLSVDDLGNTTHFNLRPLSGRRRPVVVLPPGTTRLEIPVEVTPARCDPHAFAEAKKAYLFPVWATVGSGQEHWLIATPPPPVQATFLSYAEKTCGVG
;
A
#
# COMPACT_ATOMS: atom_id res chain seq x y z
N MET A 1 -14.74 -18.04 5.46
CA MET A 1 -14.40 -16.61 5.59
C MET A 1 -13.11 -16.39 4.85
N THR A 2 -13.00 -15.30 4.10
CA THR A 2 -11.81 -14.96 3.31
C THR A 2 -11.45 -13.51 3.60
N LEU A 3 -10.15 -13.22 3.68
CA LEU A 3 -9.68 -11.84 3.71
C LEU A 3 -9.61 -11.31 2.29
N ASN A 4 -10.02 -10.05 2.14
CA ASN A 4 -9.80 -9.27 0.94
C ASN A 4 -9.24 -7.91 1.36
N GLN A 5 -8.60 -7.21 0.44
CA GLN A 5 -8.29 -5.80 0.65
C GLN A 5 -8.69 -5.05 -0.61
N TRP A 6 -9.62 -4.11 -0.49
CA TRP A 6 -9.92 -3.23 -1.60
C TRP A 6 -9.01 -2.01 -1.58
N ARG A 7 -8.99 -1.34 -2.72
CA ARG A 7 -8.13 -0.17 -2.94
C ARG A 7 -8.34 0.95 -1.91
N ASN A 8 -9.57 1.10 -1.40
CA ASN A 8 -9.94 2.08 -0.38
C ASN A 8 -9.48 1.70 1.04
N ASP A 9 -9.03 0.47 1.27
CA ASP A 9 -8.68 -0.04 2.60
C ASP A 9 -7.18 0.05 2.90
N ASP A 10 -6.35 -0.06 1.86
CA ASP A 10 -4.89 0.04 1.97
C ASP A 10 -4.37 1.37 2.56
N PRO A 11 -4.85 2.59 2.19
CA PRO A 11 -4.34 3.81 2.83
C PRO A 11 -4.80 3.96 4.30
N ALA A 12 -5.76 3.13 4.71
CA ALA A 12 -6.34 3.14 6.05
C ALA A 12 -5.92 1.92 6.88
N HIS A 13 -4.94 1.13 6.41
CA HIS A 13 -4.50 -0.11 7.05
C HIS A 13 -5.68 -1.00 7.48
N ALA A 14 -6.58 -1.26 6.54
CA ALA A 14 -7.72 -2.14 6.73
C ALA A 14 -7.73 -3.31 5.73
N VAL A 15 -8.36 -4.40 6.14
CA VAL A 15 -8.78 -5.53 5.30
C VAL A 15 -10.29 -5.70 5.46
N GLU A 16 -10.90 -6.42 4.55
CA GLU A 16 -12.30 -6.80 4.63
C GLU A 16 -12.44 -8.30 4.80
N ILE A 17 -13.42 -8.70 5.61
CA ILE A 17 -13.82 -10.09 5.79
C ILE A 17 -15.16 -10.35 5.11
N SER A 18 -15.18 -11.32 4.21
CA SER A 18 -16.45 -11.74 3.60
C SER A 18 -17.23 -12.65 4.53
N VAL A 19 -18.39 -12.16 4.98
CA VAL A 19 -19.35 -12.85 5.84
C VAL A 19 -20.60 -13.20 5.05
N ARG A 20 -21.17 -14.38 5.32
CA ARG A 20 -22.42 -14.86 4.74
C ARG A 20 -23.36 -15.25 5.87
N ASN A 21 -24.65 -14.94 5.72
CA ASN A 21 -25.69 -15.46 6.60
C ASN A 21 -26.74 -16.19 5.74
N ASP A 22 -26.73 -17.50 5.84
CA ASP A 22 -27.64 -18.38 5.08
C ASP A 22 -28.97 -18.64 5.74
N THR A 23 -29.12 -18.17 6.97
CA THR A 23 -30.29 -18.43 7.78
C THR A 23 -31.25 -17.24 7.69
N ALA A 24 -32.51 -17.48 8.04
CA ALA A 24 -33.49 -16.40 8.20
C ALA A 24 -33.26 -15.60 9.50
N THR A 25 -32.43 -16.11 10.42
CA THR A 25 -32.15 -15.48 11.70
C THR A 25 -31.06 -14.40 11.52
N PRO A 26 -31.32 -13.14 11.88
CA PRO A 26 -30.31 -12.10 11.79
C PRO A 26 -29.11 -12.38 12.71
N VAL A 27 -27.92 -12.01 12.26
CA VAL A 27 -26.69 -12.08 13.05
C VAL A 27 -26.09 -10.68 13.14
N ARG A 28 -25.97 -10.14 14.35
CA ARG A 28 -25.34 -8.86 14.61
C ARG A 28 -23.90 -9.04 15.03
N PHE A 29 -22.99 -8.37 14.33
CA PHE A 29 -21.58 -8.22 14.70
C PHE A 29 -21.43 -6.93 15.50
N VAL A 30 -21.00 -7.04 16.75
CA VAL A 30 -20.77 -5.88 17.62
C VAL A 30 -19.41 -5.26 17.30
N ASP A 31 -18.38 -6.10 17.27
CA ASP A 31 -17.02 -5.75 16.95
C ASP A 31 -16.33 -6.87 16.16
N VAL A 32 -15.18 -6.54 15.57
CA VAL A 32 -14.34 -7.45 14.80
C VAL A 32 -12.87 -7.14 15.06
N GLN A 33 -12.04 -8.18 15.07
CA GLN A 33 -10.61 -8.08 15.32
C GLN A 33 -9.85 -9.12 14.49
N LEU A 34 -8.75 -8.70 13.85
CA LEU A 34 -7.80 -9.62 13.23
C LEU A 34 -6.71 -10.00 14.23
N VAL A 35 -6.55 -11.30 14.48
CA VAL A 35 -5.53 -11.84 15.38
C VAL A 35 -4.61 -12.77 14.60
N THR A 36 -3.33 -12.40 14.52
CA THR A 36 -2.27 -13.19 13.90
C THR A 36 -0.91 -12.77 14.43
N ASP A 37 0.04 -13.71 14.49
CA ASP A 37 1.43 -13.42 14.84
C ASP A 37 2.21 -12.74 13.70
N SER A 38 1.62 -12.61 12.50
CA SER A 38 2.24 -11.86 11.40
C SER A 38 2.16 -10.35 11.56
N LEU A 39 1.19 -9.85 12.34
CA LEU A 39 0.89 -8.42 12.45
C LEU A 39 0.82 -8.02 13.93
N LYS A 40 0.98 -6.73 14.23
CA LYS A 40 0.63 -6.17 15.54
C LYS A 40 -0.88 -6.25 15.72
N THR A 41 -1.32 -6.90 16.79
CA THR A 41 -2.75 -6.95 17.14
C THR A 41 -3.23 -5.57 17.55
N LEU A 42 -4.29 -5.09 16.89
CA LEU A 42 -5.00 -3.87 17.28
C LEU A 42 -6.19 -4.23 18.19
N PRO A 43 -6.72 -3.28 18.98
CA PRO A 43 -7.99 -3.48 19.69
C PRO A 43 -9.13 -3.84 18.72
N PRO A 44 -10.19 -4.54 19.18
CA PRO A 44 -11.37 -4.79 18.36
C PRO A 44 -12.00 -3.49 17.86
N GLU A 45 -12.38 -3.47 16.58
CA GLU A 45 -13.07 -2.36 15.95
C GLU A 45 -14.58 -2.55 16.03
N ARG A 46 -15.30 -1.52 16.50
CA ARG A 46 -16.76 -1.57 16.59
C ARG A 46 -17.36 -1.43 15.20
N VAL A 47 -18.15 -2.42 14.77
CA VAL A 47 -18.84 -2.40 13.47
C VAL A 47 -20.36 -2.30 13.59
N ASP A 48 -20.92 -2.72 14.73
CA ASP A 48 -22.36 -2.66 15.06
C ASP A 48 -23.30 -2.95 13.87
N SER A 49 -23.04 -4.04 13.16
CA SER A 49 -23.65 -4.36 11.87
C SER A 49 -24.55 -5.59 12.01
N THR A 50 -25.83 -5.45 11.64
CA THR A 50 -26.81 -6.55 11.66
C THR A 50 -27.02 -7.11 10.28
N LEU A 51 -26.68 -8.39 10.10
CA LEU A 51 -26.80 -9.10 8.83
C LEU A 51 -28.05 -9.97 8.85
N GLY A 52 -29.04 -9.60 8.03
CA GLY A 52 -30.13 -10.51 7.65
C GLY A 52 -29.61 -11.65 6.77
N ARG A 53 -30.50 -12.35 6.06
CA ARG A 53 -30.07 -13.35 5.06
C ARG A 53 -29.32 -12.63 3.94
N THR A 54 -28.03 -12.93 3.79
CA THR A 54 -27.17 -12.29 2.80
C THR A 54 -26.18 -13.30 2.22
N PRO A 55 -26.00 -13.34 0.88
CA PRO A 55 -24.99 -14.18 0.27
C PRO A 55 -23.57 -13.68 0.59
N ARG A 56 -23.41 -12.37 0.84
CA ARG A 56 -22.14 -11.74 1.17
C ARG A 56 -22.36 -10.34 1.77
N THR A 57 -21.68 -10.07 2.86
CA THR A 57 -21.41 -8.73 3.37
C THR A 57 -19.96 -8.67 3.77
N ASP A 58 -19.26 -7.64 3.34
CA ASP A 58 -17.87 -7.42 3.71
C ASP A 58 -17.83 -6.49 4.92
N LEU A 59 -17.19 -6.93 6.00
CA LEU A 59 -16.96 -6.09 7.18
C LEU A 59 -15.50 -5.66 7.20
N ARG A 60 -15.29 -4.36 7.37
CA ARG A 60 -13.96 -3.77 7.45
C ARG A 60 -13.32 -4.08 8.81
N ILE A 61 -12.05 -4.47 8.81
CA ILE A 61 -11.23 -4.71 9.99
C ILE A 61 -9.90 -3.98 9.83
N PRO A 62 -9.53 -3.09 10.77
CA PRO A 62 -8.20 -2.52 10.80
C PRO A 62 -7.16 -3.60 11.17
N TYR A 63 -5.95 -3.49 10.62
CA TYR A 63 -4.83 -4.36 10.96
C TYR A 63 -3.61 -3.52 11.35
N GLY A 64 -2.79 -4.04 12.26
CA GLY A 64 -1.59 -3.34 12.71
C GLY A 64 -0.37 -3.68 11.84
N ALA A 65 0.71 -2.91 12.04
CA ALA A 65 1.96 -3.09 11.30
C ALA A 65 2.48 -4.53 11.31
N ALA A 66 3.08 -4.95 10.21
CA ALA A 66 3.71 -6.25 10.05
C ALA A 66 4.89 -6.42 11.01
N ARG A 67 5.04 -7.65 11.51
CA ARG A 67 6.16 -8.03 12.37
C ARG A 67 7.31 -8.49 11.50
N CYS A 68 8.17 -7.54 11.13
CA CYS A 68 9.23 -7.77 10.17
C CYS A 68 10.53 -8.23 10.83
N ASP A 69 11.26 -9.10 10.12
CA ASP A 69 12.66 -9.39 10.38
C ASP A 69 13.51 -8.40 9.53
N PRO A 70 14.66 -7.95 10.05
CA PRO A 70 15.46 -6.92 9.38
C PRO A 70 16.16 -7.39 8.09
N VAL A 71 16.25 -8.70 7.84
CA VAL A 71 17.01 -9.26 6.73
C VAL A 71 16.13 -10.03 5.74
N LYS A 72 15.04 -10.65 6.21
CA LYS A 72 14.17 -11.46 5.35
C LYS A 72 12.69 -11.22 5.64
N ILE A 73 11.85 -11.40 4.62
CA ILE A 73 10.40 -11.39 4.79
C ILE A 73 9.98 -12.67 5.54
N PRO A 74 9.37 -12.58 6.74
CA PRO A 74 8.89 -13.76 7.45
C PRO A 74 7.72 -14.43 6.72
N PRO A 75 7.58 -15.77 6.79
CA PRO A 75 6.38 -16.43 6.28
C PRO A 75 5.17 -16.02 7.11
N VAL A 76 4.01 -15.91 6.45
CA VAL A 76 2.74 -15.62 7.14
C VAL A 76 2.39 -16.70 8.15
N LYS A 77 1.75 -16.27 9.24
CA LYS A 77 1.26 -17.13 10.31
C LYS A 77 -0.25 -17.31 10.18
N PRO A 78 -0.83 -18.38 10.76
CA PRO A 78 -2.27 -18.52 10.84
C PRO A 78 -2.93 -17.24 11.39
N ALA A 79 -4.11 -16.92 10.88
CA ALA A 79 -4.89 -15.78 11.31
C ALA A 79 -6.30 -16.22 11.73
N THR A 80 -6.84 -15.55 12.73
CA THR A 80 -8.20 -15.75 13.22
C THR A 80 -8.89 -14.40 13.29
N VAL A 81 -10.10 -14.33 12.74
CA VAL A 81 -10.99 -13.21 12.99
C VAL A 81 -11.78 -13.51 14.26
N VAL A 82 -11.69 -12.61 15.23
CA VAL A 82 -12.42 -12.68 16.49
C VAL A 82 -13.53 -11.63 16.45
N ALA A 83 -14.75 -11.99 16.82
CA ALA A 83 -15.88 -11.07 16.82
C ALA A 83 -16.84 -11.38 17.96
N HIS A 84 -17.42 -10.35 18.57
CA HIS A 84 -18.60 -10.50 19.40
C HIS A 84 -19.85 -10.49 18.52
N VAL A 85 -20.60 -11.59 18.53
CA VAL A 85 -21.79 -11.79 17.69
C VAL A 85 -23.04 -12.06 18.51
N GLN A 86 -24.18 -11.59 18.03
CA GLN A 86 -25.50 -11.84 18.58
C GLN A 86 -26.38 -12.47 17.52
N VAL A 87 -26.96 -13.65 17.80
CA VAL A 87 -27.85 -14.35 16.87
C VAL A 87 -29.29 -14.14 17.32
N GLY A 88 -30.11 -13.49 16.48
CA GLY A 88 -31.46 -13.06 16.82
C GLY A 88 -31.47 -12.21 18.09
N ASN A 89 -32.40 -12.51 19.01
CA ASN A 89 -32.50 -11.86 20.33
C ASN A 89 -31.67 -12.57 21.41
N GLY A 90 -30.73 -13.45 21.03
CA GLY A 90 -29.89 -14.18 21.96
C GLY A 90 -28.84 -13.29 22.67
N PRO A 91 -28.05 -13.85 23.59
CA PRO A 91 -26.93 -13.13 24.20
C PRO A 91 -25.79 -12.91 23.20
N VAL A 92 -25.01 -11.85 23.42
CA VAL A 92 -23.74 -11.63 22.70
C VAL A 92 -22.74 -12.72 23.11
N ARG A 93 -22.08 -13.33 22.13
CA ARG A 93 -21.07 -14.39 22.33
C ARG A 93 -19.82 -14.11 21.52
N LEU A 94 -18.68 -14.55 22.02
CA LEU A 94 -17.43 -14.53 21.29
C LEU A 94 -17.42 -15.63 20.22
N ALA A 95 -17.20 -15.26 18.97
CA ALA A 95 -16.98 -16.16 17.86
C ALA A 95 -15.55 -16.03 17.33
N ARG A 96 -15.00 -17.15 16.85
CA ARG A 96 -13.69 -17.23 16.23
C ARG A 96 -13.83 -17.86 14.86
N PHE A 97 -13.30 -17.18 13.86
CA PHE A 97 -13.35 -17.62 12.47
C PHE A 97 -11.91 -17.76 11.96
N PRO A 98 -11.40 -19.00 11.86
CA PRO A 98 -10.10 -19.25 11.24
C PRO A 98 -10.09 -18.73 9.80
N VAL A 99 -9.05 -18.00 9.45
CA VAL A 99 -8.78 -17.61 8.06
C VAL A 99 -8.03 -18.78 7.39
N PRO A 100 -8.35 -19.14 6.13
CA PRO A 100 -7.58 -20.12 5.38
C PRO A 100 -6.08 -19.81 5.44
N HIS A 101 -5.25 -20.85 5.58
CA HIS A 101 -3.81 -20.69 5.69
C HIS A 101 -3.10 -21.56 4.65
N PRO A 102 -2.19 -20.99 3.83
CA PRO A 102 -1.83 -19.58 3.78
C PRO A 102 -2.96 -18.70 3.20
N ASP A 103 -3.10 -17.48 3.74
CA ASP A 103 -4.00 -16.47 3.17
C ASP A 103 -3.20 -15.58 2.21
N PRO A 104 -3.60 -15.47 0.92
CA PRO A 104 -2.83 -14.72 -0.07
C PRO A 104 -2.84 -13.21 0.18
N THR A 105 -3.92 -12.65 0.73
CA THR A 105 -4.00 -11.22 1.07
C THR A 105 -3.05 -10.91 2.22
N LEU A 106 -3.04 -11.70 3.28
CA LEU A 106 -2.10 -11.55 4.38
C LEU A 106 -0.65 -11.72 3.92
N ALA A 107 -0.39 -12.67 3.00
CA ALA A 107 0.94 -12.87 2.43
C ALA A 107 1.42 -11.64 1.66
N MET A 108 0.55 -11.04 0.83
CA MET A 108 0.84 -9.81 0.13
C MET A 108 1.12 -8.65 1.10
N LEU A 109 0.30 -8.47 2.14
CA LEU A 109 0.49 -7.39 3.14
C LEU A 109 1.84 -7.50 3.85
N VAL A 110 2.16 -8.69 4.36
CA VAL A 110 3.44 -8.93 5.05
C VAL A 110 4.61 -8.74 4.09
N ALA A 111 4.52 -9.25 2.86
CA ALA A 111 5.60 -9.09 1.88
C ALA A 111 5.85 -7.61 1.54
N ASN A 112 4.78 -6.82 1.37
CA ASN A 112 4.89 -5.41 1.04
C ASN A 112 5.46 -4.59 2.20
N GLU A 113 4.89 -4.72 3.41
CA GLU A 113 5.36 -3.96 4.56
C GLU A 113 6.79 -4.35 4.97
N CYS A 114 7.11 -5.64 4.98
CA CYS A 114 8.43 -6.09 5.37
C CYS A 114 9.50 -5.89 4.29
N GLY A 115 9.15 -6.02 3.01
CA GLY A 115 10.04 -5.63 1.92
C GLY A 115 10.40 -4.14 1.99
N ALA A 116 9.39 -3.28 2.20
CA ALA A 116 9.63 -1.85 2.37
C ALA A 116 10.44 -1.54 3.65
N TYR A 117 10.20 -2.27 4.74
CA TYR A 117 10.98 -2.14 5.98
C TYR A 117 12.46 -2.48 5.77
N ILE A 118 12.76 -3.61 5.12
CA ILE A 118 14.12 -4.03 4.81
C ILE A 118 14.79 -2.99 3.91
N LEU A 119 14.12 -2.56 2.83
CA LEU A 119 14.69 -1.60 1.88
C LEU A 119 14.98 -0.23 2.54
N ARG A 120 14.09 0.27 3.40
CA ARG A 120 14.24 1.57 4.11
C ARG A 120 15.38 1.60 5.13
N GLN A 121 15.99 0.46 5.46
CA GLN A 121 17.21 0.42 6.25
C GLN A 121 18.43 0.84 5.43
N SER A 122 18.44 0.55 4.13
CA SER A 122 19.58 0.76 3.23
C SER A 122 19.44 2.02 2.37
N VAL A 123 18.21 2.42 2.03
CA VAL A 123 17.96 3.52 1.09
C VAL A 123 16.76 4.39 1.49
N ASP A 124 16.84 5.67 1.13
CA ASP A 124 15.72 6.59 1.05
C ASP A 124 15.51 7.03 -0.40
N VAL A 125 14.25 7.25 -0.80
CA VAL A 125 13.89 7.73 -2.14
C VAL A 125 12.92 8.89 -2.00
N THR A 126 13.38 10.08 -2.35
CA THR A 126 12.65 11.34 -2.17
C THR A 126 12.44 12.06 -3.50
N PHE A 127 11.39 12.86 -3.57
CA PHE A 127 11.19 13.80 -4.68
C PHE A 127 11.89 15.11 -4.31
N GLU A 128 12.72 15.63 -5.21
CA GLU A 128 13.28 16.97 -5.08
C GLU A 128 12.19 18.03 -5.29
N ASP A 129 12.42 19.25 -4.80
CA ASP A 129 11.42 20.33 -4.84
C ASP A 129 11.32 21.02 -6.22
N ALA A 130 12.37 20.93 -7.05
CA ALA A 130 12.44 21.63 -8.32
C ALA A 130 11.75 20.84 -9.46
N TRP A 131 10.67 21.40 -10.00
CA TRP A 131 9.92 20.84 -11.13
C TRP A 131 9.69 21.89 -12.21
N ALA A 132 9.83 21.47 -13.47
CA ALA A 132 9.70 22.35 -14.63
C ALA A 132 8.74 21.77 -15.67
N HIS A 133 7.93 22.64 -16.28
CA HIS A 133 7.13 22.26 -17.44
C HIS A 133 8.00 22.14 -18.68
N VAL A 134 7.90 21.01 -19.39
CA VAL A 134 8.57 20.78 -20.66
C VAL A 134 7.52 20.30 -21.67
N GLY A 135 7.01 21.23 -22.48
CA GLY A 135 5.88 20.93 -23.38
C GLY A 135 4.64 20.50 -22.58
N LYS A 136 4.24 19.22 -22.73
CA LYS A 136 3.07 18.64 -22.04
C LYS A 136 3.44 17.77 -20.83
N THR A 137 4.71 17.70 -20.45
CA THR A 137 5.20 16.90 -19.33
C THR A 137 5.69 17.81 -18.19
N LEU A 138 5.76 17.26 -16.99
CA LEU A 138 6.40 17.89 -15.85
C LEU A 138 7.68 17.13 -15.52
N HIS A 139 8.83 17.80 -15.53
CA HIS A 139 10.14 17.19 -15.29
C HIS A 139 10.65 17.53 -13.90
N GLY A 140 11.35 16.60 -13.28
CA GLY A 140 11.98 16.79 -11.97
C GLY A 140 12.97 15.68 -11.67
N THR A 141 13.33 15.53 -10.39
CA THR A 141 14.34 14.57 -9.94
C THR A 141 13.83 13.75 -8.76
N LEU A 142 14.07 12.45 -8.80
CA LEU A 142 14.06 11.61 -7.61
C LEU A 142 15.49 11.50 -7.07
N LEU A 143 15.66 11.76 -5.78
CA LEU A 143 16.93 11.54 -5.10
C LEU A 143 16.90 10.20 -4.38
N VAL A 144 17.86 9.35 -4.71
CA VAL A 144 18.14 8.09 -4.02
C VAL A 144 19.31 8.31 -3.08
N SER A 145 19.08 8.16 -1.78
CA SER A 145 20.10 8.35 -0.74
C SER A 145 20.36 7.06 0.01
N ARG A 146 21.62 6.64 0.08
CA ARG A 146 22.05 5.51 0.89
C ARG A 146 22.02 5.88 2.37
N LYS A 147 21.42 5.02 3.18
CA LYS A 147 21.36 5.14 4.65
C LYS A 147 22.35 4.23 5.37
N GLY A 148 22.71 3.10 4.77
CA GLY A 148 23.65 2.14 5.34
C GLY A 148 24.07 1.07 4.34
N GLY A 149 25.17 0.38 4.68
CA GLY A 149 25.76 -0.70 3.87
C GLY A 149 26.54 -0.18 2.66
N GLU A 150 27.44 -1.01 2.13
CA GLU A 150 28.32 -0.66 1.00
C GLU A 150 27.95 -1.41 -0.30
N ASP A 151 26.96 -2.29 -0.26
CA ASP A 151 26.55 -3.07 -1.42
C ASP A 151 26.00 -2.19 -2.55
N SER A 152 26.12 -2.66 -3.79
CA SER A 152 25.46 -2.02 -4.93
C SER A 152 23.96 -1.93 -4.70
N LEU A 153 23.33 -0.82 -5.07
CA LEU A 153 21.88 -0.66 -5.01
C LEU A 153 21.38 -0.40 -6.43
N SER A 154 20.41 -1.16 -6.92
CA SER A 154 19.68 -0.82 -8.14
C SER A 154 18.30 -0.29 -7.80
N VAL A 155 17.88 0.79 -8.48
CA VAL A 155 16.46 1.09 -8.61
C VAL A 155 16.01 0.38 -9.87
N ASP A 156 15.21 -0.65 -9.68
CA ASP A 156 14.86 -1.59 -10.72
C ASP A 156 13.70 -1.09 -11.56
N ASP A 157 12.70 -0.43 -10.96
CA ASP A 157 11.52 0.09 -11.67
C ASP A 157 10.87 1.26 -10.92
N LEU A 158 10.15 2.12 -11.65
CA LEU A 158 9.34 3.22 -11.10
C LEU A 158 7.87 2.98 -11.43
N GLY A 159 7.03 2.97 -10.40
CA GLY A 159 5.61 2.70 -10.50
C GLY A 159 4.78 3.92 -10.81
N ASN A 160 3.72 3.71 -11.56
CA ASN A 160 2.68 4.71 -11.78
C ASN A 160 1.68 4.71 -10.62
N THR A 161 0.97 5.82 -10.45
CA THR A 161 -0.29 5.85 -9.71
C THR A 161 -1.45 5.89 -10.71
N THR A 162 -2.69 5.87 -10.22
CA THR A 162 -3.85 6.05 -11.11
C THR A 162 -4.01 7.47 -11.61
N HIS A 163 -3.31 8.43 -11.00
CA HIS A 163 -3.38 9.84 -11.38
C HIS A 163 -2.19 10.24 -12.22
N PHE A 164 -1.03 9.63 -11.98
CA PHE A 164 0.22 10.05 -12.58
C PHE A 164 1.02 8.86 -13.11
N ASN A 165 1.49 8.97 -14.34
CA ASN A 165 2.59 8.15 -14.81
C ASN A 165 3.91 8.80 -14.40
N LEU A 166 4.84 8.01 -13.88
CA LEU A 166 6.19 8.43 -13.52
C LEU A 166 7.18 7.63 -14.35
N ARG A 167 8.05 8.31 -15.10
CA ARG A 167 9.00 7.64 -16.00
C ARG A 167 10.38 8.27 -15.89
N PRO A 168 11.46 7.48 -15.97
CA PRO A 168 12.80 8.04 -16.05
C PRO A 168 13.02 8.68 -17.43
N LEU A 169 13.64 9.86 -17.46
CA LEU A 169 13.96 10.57 -18.70
C LEU A 169 14.94 9.81 -19.59
N SER A 170 15.75 8.91 -19.01
CA SER A 170 16.64 8.02 -19.76
C SER A 170 15.88 7.02 -20.64
N GLY A 171 14.57 6.82 -20.41
CA GLY A 171 13.74 5.80 -21.06
C GLY A 171 14.02 4.36 -20.61
N ARG A 172 15.08 4.13 -19.82
CA ARG A 172 15.49 2.80 -19.33
C ARG A 172 14.59 2.37 -18.17
N ARG A 173 14.02 1.16 -18.22
CA ARG A 173 13.10 0.68 -17.19
C ARG A 173 13.63 -0.38 -16.25
N ARG A 174 14.64 -1.19 -16.60
CA ARG A 174 15.18 -2.25 -15.74
C ARG A 174 16.69 -2.50 -15.97
N PRO A 175 17.56 -2.23 -14.99
CA PRO A 175 17.34 -1.27 -13.90
C PRO A 175 17.16 0.14 -14.47
N VAL A 176 16.39 0.98 -13.77
CA VAL A 176 16.31 2.43 -14.05
C VAL A 176 17.67 3.08 -13.82
N VAL A 177 18.32 2.73 -12.71
CA VAL A 177 19.68 3.18 -12.38
C VAL A 177 20.34 2.23 -11.38
N VAL A 178 21.67 2.29 -11.31
CA VAL A 178 22.47 1.55 -10.33
C VAL A 178 23.36 2.54 -9.58
N LEU A 179 23.28 2.55 -8.25
CA LEU A 179 24.25 3.17 -7.36
C LEU A 179 25.39 2.17 -7.12
N PRO A 180 26.62 2.50 -7.55
CA PRO A 180 27.78 1.69 -7.20
C PRO A 180 28.01 1.62 -5.68
N PRO A 181 28.78 0.62 -5.21
CA PRO A 181 29.35 0.61 -3.88
C PRO A 181 30.05 1.93 -3.52
N GLY A 182 29.97 2.37 -2.25
CA GLY A 182 30.57 3.62 -1.79
C GLY A 182 29.88 4.92 -2.26
N THR A 183 28.91 4.84 -3.17
CA THR A 183 28.15 6.02 -3.61
C THR A 183 27.00 6.30 -2.65
N THR A 184 27.00 7.50 -2.07
CA THR A 184 26.02 7.88 -1.02
C THR A 184 24.70 8.40 -1.58
N ARG A 185 24.72 8.96 -2.79
CA ARG A 185 23.55 9.60 -3.41
C ARG A 185 23.58 9.45 -4.92
N LEU A 186 22.39 9.40 -5.53
CA LEU A 186 22.23 9.48 -6.97
C LEU A 186 20.88 10.07 -7.34
N GLU A 187 20.88 10.86 -8.39
CA GLU A 187 19.72 11.53 -8.94
C GLU A 187 19.16 10.75 -10.12
N ILE A 188 17.83 10.62 -10.16
CA ILE A 188 17.09 10.04 -11.28
C ILE A 188 16.23 11.15 -11.88
N PRO A 189 16.64 11.71 -13.03
CA PRO A 189 15.79 12.63 -13.78
C PRO A 189 14.53 11.90 -14.27
N VAL A 190 13.36 12.44 -13.98
CA VAL A 190 12.05 11.85 -14.25
C VAL A 190 11.10 12.82 -14.94
N GLU A 191 10.14 12.27 -15.66
CA GLU A 191 8.95 12.96 -16.15
C GLU A 191 7.69 12.42 -15.48
N VAL A 192 6.73 13.32 -15.30
CA VAL A 192 5.39 13.05 -14.80
C VAL A 192 4.36 13.51 -15.83
N THR A 193 3.35 12.67 -16.04
CA THR A 193 2.18 12.97 -16.88
C THR A 193 0.89 12.49 -16.21
N PRO A 194 -0.27 13.13 -16.46
CA PRO A 194 -1.54 12.58 -16.02
C PRO A 194 -1.76 11.20 -16.63
N ALA A 195 -2.11 10.22 -15.79
CA ALA A 195 -2.51 8.89 -16.25
C ALA A 195 -3.96 8.89 -16.75
N ARG A 196 -4.80 9.77 -16.20
CA ARG A 196 -6.21 9.93 -16.54
C ARG A 196 -6.60 11.41 -16.45
N CYS A 197 -7.52 11.84 -17.31
CA CYS A 197 -8.05 13.21 -17.36
C CYS A 197 -9.56 13.29 -17.11
N ASP A 198 -10.20 12.23 -16.61
CA ASP A 198 -11.62 12.27 -16.29
C ASP A 198 -11.88 12.86 -14.88
N PRO A 199 -12.97 13.62 -14.67
CA PRO A 199 -13.28 14.24 -13.38
C PRO A 199 -13.33 13.28 -12.19
N HIS A 200 -13.71 12.02 -12.43
CA HIS A 200 -13.77 10.99 -11.37
C HIS A 200 -12.38 10.68 -10.81
N ALA A 201 -11.34 10.69 -11.66
CA ALA A 201 -9.97 10.51 -11.20
C ALA A 201 -9.61 11.59 -10.17
N PHE A 202 -9.79 12.87 -10.51
CA PHE A 202 -9.45 13.99 -9.62
C PHE A 202 -10.27 13.99 -8.31
N ALA A 203 -11.53 13.58 -8.35
CA ALA A 203 -12.38 13.50 -7.17
C ALA A 203 -11.98 12.38 -6.18
N GLU A 204 -11.27 11.33 -6.64
CA GLU A 204 -10.88 10.17 -5.83
C GLU A 204 -9.35 10.06 -5.64
N ALA A 205 -8.72 11.16 -5.21
CA ALA A 205 -7.26 11.31 -5.12
C ALA A 205 -6.57 10.62 -3.92
N LYS A 206 -7.22 9.68 -3.22
CA LYS A 206 -6.74 9.10 -1.94
C LYS A 206 -5.33 8.48 -1.98
N LYS A 207 -4.84 8.11 -3.18
CA LYS A 207 -3.50 7.55 -3.41
C LYS A 207 -2.80 8.17 -4.62
N ALA A 208 -3.16 9.40 -4.99
CA ALA A 208 -2.61 10.03 -6.18
C ALA A 208 -1.08 10.12 -6.16
N TYR A 209 -0.49 10.22 -4.96
CA TYR A 209 0.93 10.52 -4.76
C TYR A 209 1.72 9.39 -4.08
N LEU A 210 1.19 8.16 -4.03
CA LEU A 210 1.90 7.01 -3.47
C LEU A 210 2.59 6.25 -4.62
N PHE A 211 3.81 6.66 -4.98
CA PHE A 211 4.55 6.07 -6.10
C PHE A 211 5.36 4.85 -5.64
N PRO A 212 5.07 3.65 -6.16
CA PRO A 212 5.89 2.47 -5.92
C PRO A 212 7.29 2.64 -6.53
N VAL A 213 8.33 2.24 -5.81
CA VAL A 213 9.71 2.17 -6.29
C VAL A 213 10.25 0.79 -5.97
N TRP A 214 10.65 0.04 -7.00
CA TRP A 214 11.29 -1.26 -6.83
C TRP A 214 12.80 -1.09 -6.82
N ALA A 215 13.47 -1.78 -5.90
CA ALA A 215 14.91 -1.71 -5.76
C ALA A 215 15.48 -3.02 -5.17
N THR A 216 16.74 -3.27 -5.51
CA THR A 216 17.52 -4.41 -5.05
C THR A 216 18.83 -3.94 -4.42
N VAL A 217 19.18 -4.51 -3.27
CA VAL A 217 20.46 -4.28 -2.58
C VAL A 217 21.34 -5.53 -2.75
N GLY A 218 22.57 -5.34 -3.22
CA GLY A 218 23.51 -6.43 -3.51
C GLY A 218 22.95 -7.43 -4.52
N SER A 219 23.07 -8.72 -4.21
CA SER A 219 22.42 -9.82 -4.94
C SER A 219 21.13 -10.29 -4.24
N GLY A 220 20.49 -9.41 -3.46
CA GLY A 220 19.29 -9.71 -2.70
C GLY A 220 18.04 -9.85 -3.55
N GLN A 221 16.90 -9.97 -2.88
CA GLN A 221 15.59 -9.98 -3.53
C GLN A 221 15.13 -8.54 -3.84
N GLU A 222 14.46 -8.35 -4.97
CA GLU A 222 13.76 -7.09 -5.28
C GLU A 222 12.67 -6.84 -4.23
N HIS A 223 12.71 -5.64 -3.65
CA HIS A 223 11.70 -5.15 -2.73
C HIS A 223 11.15 -3.83 -3.26
N TRP A 224 10.00 -3.40 -2.74
CA TRP A 224 9.43 -2.12 -3.12
C TRP A 224 9.10 -1.28 -1.90
N LEU A 225 9.17 0.03 -2.07
CA LEU A 225 8.71 1.02 -1.11
C LEU A 225 7.81 2.03 -1.81
N ILE A 226 7.07 2.79 -1.01
CA ILE A 226 6.35 3.97 -1.50
C ILE A 226 7.24 5.20 -1.29
N ALA A 227 7.49 5.92 -2.37
CA ALA A 227 7.99 7.28 -2.37
C ALA A 227 6.80 8.25 -2.53
N THR A 228 6.75 9.28 -1.70
CA THR A 228 5.67 10.27 -1.72
C THR A 228 6.25 11.67 -1.89
N PRO A 229 5.85 12.42 -2.92
CA PRO A 229 6.25 13.81 -3.07
C PRO A 229 5.82 14.63 -1.85
N PRO A 230 6.64 15.60 -1.40
CA PRO A 230 6.24 16.49 -0.31
C PRO A 230 5.04 17.37 -0.73
N PRO A 231 4.27 17.93 0.22
CA PRO A 231 3.05 18.68 -0.10
C PRO A 231 3.19 19.80 -1.15
N PRO A 232 4.30 20.58 -1.18
CA PRO A 232 4.50 21.57 -2.24
C PRO A 232 4.58 20.94 -3.64
N VAL A 233 5.28 19.81 -3.77
CA VAL A 233 5.39 19.07 -5.04
C VAL A 233 4.05 18.44 -5.42
N GLN A 234 3.26 17.94 -4.45
CA GLN A 234 1.91 17.44 -4.71
C GLN A 234 1.00 18.55 -5.30
N ALA A 235 1.08 19.77 -4.77
CA ALA A 235 0.35 20.91 -5.30
C ALA A 235 0.80 21.27 -6.73
N THR A 236 2.11 21.21 -7.02
CA THR A 236 2.63 21.37 -8.38
C THR A 236 2.08 20.30 -9.33
N PHE A 237 2.04 19.03 -8.90
CA PHE A 237 1.50 17.93 -9.71
C PHE A 237 0.01 18.12 -9.98
N LEU A 238 -0.76 18.53 -8.97
CA LEU A 238 -2.20 18.81 -9.11
C LEU A 238 -2.44 19.94 -10.12
N SER A 239 -1.80 21.10 -9.92
CA SER A 239 -1.94 22.26 -10.79
C SER A 239 -1.53 21.96 -12.23
N TYR A 240 -0.45 21.18 -12.41
CA TYR A 240 -0.04 20.68 -13.72
C TYR A 240 -1.11 19.80 -14.36
N ALA A 241 -1.68 18.85 -13.61
CA ALA A 241 -2.71 17.94 -14.13
C ALA A 241 -4.01 18.67 -14.48
N GLU A 242 -4.48 19.57 -13.62
CA GLU A 242 -5.65 20.42 -13.85
C GLU A 242 -5.50 21.21 -15.15
N LYS A 243 -4.38 21.90 -15.33
CA LYS A 243 -4.07 22.65 -16.54
C LYS A 243 -3.96 21.77 -17.80
N THR A 244 -3.35 20.59 -17.67
CA THR A 244 -3.14 19.68 -18.80
C THR A 244 -4.43 18.98 -19.24
N CYS A 245 -5.28 18.63 -18.29
CA CYS A 245 -6.53 17.94 -18.50
C CYS A 245 -7.72 18.88 -18.74
N GLY A 246 -7.56 20.19 -18.51
CA GLY A 246 -8.63 21.19 -18.66
C GLY A 246 -9.73 21.03 -17.62
N VAL A 247 -9.37 20.57 -16.41
CA VAL A 247 -10.28 20.43 -15.27
C VAL A 247 -9.78 21.37 -14.18
N GLY A 248 -10.59 22.35 -13.79
CA GLY A 248 -10.20 23.43 -12.86
C GLY A 248 -11.14 24.62 -12.95
#